data_AF-A0AAD5KCX6-F1
#
_entry.id   AF-A0AAD5KCX6-F1
#
_cell.length_a   1.000
_cell.length_b   1.000
_cell.length_c   1.000
_cell.angle_alpha   90.00
_cell.angle_beta   90.00
_cell.angle_gamma   90.00
#
_symmetry.space_group_name_H-M   'P 1'
#
loop_
_entity.id
_entity.type
_entity.pdbx_description
1 polymer ?
#
loop_
_entity_poly.entity_id
_entity_poly.type
_entity_poly.pdbx_seq_one_letter_code
_entity_poly.pdbx_strand_id
1 'polypeptide(L)'
;MISQPGSPAPTSPAPVDHTMDEASSVSAVSSSSVTQHSQAIVDRLNEKIASLSERLVDDSLSVEEMTTLQAELDSRTKQLDMLSVVSERNQSIKRIKGDEISQRDPK
;
A
#
# COMPACT_ATOMS: atom_id res chain seq x y z
N MET A 1 23.89 -30.52 51.62
CA MET A 1 24.38 -29.62 50.55
C MET A 1 23.19 -29.22 49.71
N ILE A 2 22.68 -28.00 49.87
CA ILE A 2 21.60 -27.46 49.04
C ILE A 2 21.80 -25.93 49.01
N SER A 3 22.15 -25.40 47.85
CA SER A 3 22.12 -23.95 47.59
C SER A 3 21.43 -23.76 46.26
N GLN A 4 20.14 -23.42 46.32
CA GLN A 4 19.34 -22.96 45.19
C GLN A 4 19.61 -21.46 45.00
N PRO A 5 20.11 -21.00 43.84
CA PRO A 5 20.27 -19.58 43.59
C PRO A 5 18.92 -18.91 43.31
N GLY A 6 18.61 -17.92 44.15
CA GLY A 6 17.71 -16.76 44.02
C GLY A 6 16.62 -16.75 42.94
N SER A 7 15.36 -16.73 43.40
CA SER A 7 14.24 -16.16 42.64
C SER A 7 14.51 -14.70 42.27
N PRO A 8 14.25 -14.25 41.03
CA PRO A 8 14.21 -12.82 40.73
C PRO A 8 13.02 -12.18 41.45
N ALA A 9 13.26 -11.02 42.09
CA ALA A 9 12.23 -10.25 42.77
C ALA A 9 11.12 -9.81 41.78
N PRO A 10 9.83 -9.83 42.17
CA PRO A 10 8.77 -9.29 41.34
C PRO A 10 8.89 -7.77 41.29
N THR A 11 9.24 -7.21 40.13
CA THR A 11 9.14 -5.76 39.89
C THR A 11 7.68 -5.39 39.76
N SER A 12 7.13 -4.85 40.84
CA SER A 12 5.80 -4.24 40.89
C SER A 12 5.71 -3.08 39.88
N PRO A 13 4.86 -3.11 38.84
CA PRO A 13 4.63 -1.94 38.02
C PRO A 13 3.71 -0.98 38.79
N ALA A 14 4.17 0.25 38.95
CA ALA A 14 3.42 1.34 39.60
C ALA A 14 2.02 1.51 38.97
N PRO A 15 1.01 1.94 39.75
CA PRO A 15 -0.32 2.24 39.22
C PRO A 15 -0.22 3.38 38.20
N VAL A 16 -0.54 3.07 36.95
CA VAL A 16 -0.65 4.07 35.88
C VAL A 16 -2.00 4.74 36.06
N ASP A 17 -1.98 5.97 36.55
CA ASP A 17 -3.14 6.83 36.70
C ASP A 17 -3.87 6.99 35.35
N HIS A 18 -5.15 6.62 35.32
CA HIS A 18 -6.05 6.81 34.18
C HIS A 18 -6.58 8.24 34.21
N THR A 19 -5.91 9.17 33.54
CA THR A 19 -6.56 10.41 33.09
C THR A 19 -7.37 10.09 31.83
N MET A 20 -8.69 10.10 31.94
CA MET A 20 -9.59 10.02 30.79
C MET A 20 -9.46 11.26 29.88
N ASP A 21 -9.82 11.02 28.61
CA ASP A 21 -10.25 11.98 27.59
C ASP A 21 -9.15 12.68 26.79
N GLU A 22 -8.99 12.25 25.52
CA GLU A 22 -9.46 13.08 24.40
C GLU A 22 -9.38 12.24 23.12
N ALA A 23 -10.54 11.86 22.58
CA ALA A 23 -10.62 11.39 21.21
C ALA A 23 -10.29 12.53 20.26
N SER A 24 -9.05 12.64 19.75
CA SER A 24 -8.78 13.35 18.48
C SER A 24 -7.34 13.25 18.03
N SER A 25 -7.11 12.36 17.06
CA SER A 25 -6.30 12.61 15.83
C SER A 25 -5.68 11.31 15.30
N VAL A 26 -6.51 10.34 14.93
CA VAL A 26 -6.25 9.69 13.64
C VAL A 26 -6.64 10.72 12.60
N SER A 27 -5.72 11.62 12.28
CA SER A 27 -5.86 12.51 11.15
C SER A 27 -6.30 11.66 9.97
N ALA A 28 -7.52 11.91 9.49
CA ALA A 28 -7.95 11.47 8.19
C ALA A 28 -7.02 12.13 7.16
N VAL A 29 -5.82 11.54 6.98
CA VAL A 29 -5.12 11.61 5.71
C VAL A 29 -6.14 11.08 4.74
N SER A 30 -6.75 12.05 4.06
CA SER A 30 -8.02 11.89 3.40
C SER A 30 -7.92 10.70 2.47
N SER A 31 -8.93 9.81 2.51
CA SER A 31 -9.09 8.75 1.51
C SER A 31 -8.91 9.29 0.08
N SER A 32 -9.21 10.59 -0.13
CA SER A 32 -8.92 11.36 -1.34
C SER A 32 -7.44 11.42 -1.73
N SER A 33 -6.51 11.66 -0.81
CA SER A 33 -5.08 11.84 -1.13
C SER A 33 -4.41 10.55 -1.58
N VAL A 34 -4.79 9.40 -0.99
CA VAL A 34 -4.27 8.09 -1.42
C VAL A 34 -4.81 7.72 -2.80
N THR A 35 -6.09 7.98 -3.08
CA THR A 35 -6.67 7.76 -4.41
C THR A 35 -6.05 8.68 -5.47
N GLN A 36 -5.88 9.97 -5.16
CA GLN A 36 -5.21 10.93 -6.06
C GLN A 36 -3.75 10.54 -6.33
N HIS A 37 -3.02 10.11 -5.29
CA HIS A 37 -1.65 9.64 -5.44
C HIS A 37 -1.57 8.37 -6.29
N SER A 38 -2.48 7.41 -6.09
CA SER A 38 -2.53 6.19 -6.91
C SER A 38 -2.84 6.47 -8.37
N GLN A 39 -3.73 7.43 -8.66
CA GLN A 39 -4.04 7.82 -10.03
C GLN A 39 -2.83 8.49 -10.70
N ALA A 40 -2.15 9.40 -10.01
CA ALA A 40 -0.95 10.06 -10.52
C ALA A 40 0.19 9.07 -10.83
N ILE A 41 0.33 7.99 -10.05
CA ILE A 41 1.31 6.92 -10.32
C ILE A 41 0.92 6.17 -11.61
N VAL A 42 -0.36 5.82 -11.78
CA VAL A 42 -0.86 5.14 -12.97
C VAL A 42 -0.64 6.01 -14.22
N ASP A 43 -0.99 7.30 -14.15
CA ASP A 43 -0.82 8.23 -15.26
C ASP A 43 0.65 8.34 -15.68
N ARG A 44 1.56 8.47 -14.70
CA ARG A 44 3.01 8.53 -14.96
C ARG A 44 3.57 7.23 -15.55
N LEU A 45 3.07 6.08 -15.11
CA LEU A 45 3.46 4.79 -15.67
C LEU A 45 2.97 4.63 -17.11
N ASN A 46 1.75 5.06 -17.41
CA ASN A 46 1.20 5.07 -18.77
C ASN A 46 2.00 5.99 -19.71
N GLU A 47 2.35 7.20 -19.26
CA GLU A 47 3.20 8.12 -20.03
C GLU A 47 4.57 7.49 -20.33
N LYS A 48 5.19 6.84 -19.34
CA LYS A 48 6.48 6.18 -19.53
C LYS A 48 6.38 4.99 -20.49
N ILE A 49 5.32 4.19 -20.41
CA ILE A 49 5.08 3.08 -21.34
C ILE A 49 4.86 3.58 -22.75
N ALA A 50 4.08 4.65 -22.94
CA ALA A 50 3.87 5.25 -24.25
C ALA A 50 5.20 5.74 -24.85
N SER A 51 6.01 6.46 -24.06
CA SER A 51 7.33 6.94 -24.49
C SER A 51 8.31 5.81 -24.81
N LEU A 52 8.34 4.74 -24.00
CA LEU A 52 9.18 3.57 -24.26
C LEU A 52 8.70 2.79 -25.50
N SER A 53 7.39 2.67 -25.68
CA SER A 53 6.80 2.02 -26.85
C SER A 53 7.15 2.78 -28.13
N GLU A 54 7.01 4.10 -28.12
CA GLU A 54 7.38 4.96 -29.26
C GLU A 54 8.86 4.83 -29.60
N ARG A 55 9.75 4.84 -28.60
CA ARG A 55 11.19 4.64 -28.80
C ARG A 55 11.52 3.26 -29.36
N LEU A 56 10.81 2.20 -28.95
CA LEU A 56 11.04 0.84 -29.46
C LEU A 56 10.69 0.68 -30.95
N VAL A 57 9.85 1.55 -31.51
CA VAL A 57 9.54 1.55 -32.95
C VAL A 57 10.56 2.36 -33.77
N ASP A 58 11.56 2.98 -33.13
CA ASP A 58 12.64 3.67 -33.83
C ASP A 58 13.64 2.64 -34.38
N ASP A 59 13.66 2.50 -35.71
CA ASP A 59 14.56 1.59 -36.44
C ASP A 59 16.06 1.96 -36.29
N SER A 60 16.39 3.09 -35.67
CA SER A 60 17.76 3.53 -35.41
C SER A 60 18.41 2.87 -34.19
N LEU A 61 17.65 2.09 -33.41
CA LEU A 61 18.13 1.45 -32.20
C LEU A 61 19.01 0.23 -32.48
N SER A 62 20.10 0.10 -31.74
CA SER A 62 20.83 -1.16 -31.69
C SER A 62 20.03 -2.26 -30.98
N VAL A 63 20.35 -3.52 -31.28
CA VAL A 63 19.71 -4.69 -30.63
C VAL A 63 19.86 -4.65 -29.10
N GLU A 64 20.99 -4.15 -28.59
CA GLU A 64 21.25 -4.00 -27.15
C GLU A 64 20.35 -2.93 -26.51
N GLU A 65 20.18 -1.79 -27.19
CA GLU A 65 19.27 -0.73 -26.75
C GLU A 65 17.80 -1.19 -26.79
N MET A 66 17.39 -1.87 -27.86
CA MET A 66 16.05 -2.43 -28.00
C MET A 66 15.75 -3.44 -26.88
N THR A 67 16.68 -4.34 -26.58
CA THR A 67 16.53 -5.33 -25.49
C THR A 67 16.40 -4.65 -24.13
N THR A 68 17.17 -3.59 -23.90
CA THR A 68 17.13 -2.81 -22.65
C THR A 68 15.81 -2.07 -22.50
N LEU A 69 15.34 -1.41 -23.56
CA LEU A 69 14.06 -0.72 -23.58
C LEU A 69 12.87 -1.68 -23.42
N GLN A 70 12.94 -2.87 -24.02
CA GLN A 70 11.93 -3.92 -23.86
C GLN A 70 11.86 -4.41 -22.40
N ALA A 71 13.00 -4.64 -21.76
CA ALA A 71 13.03 -5.01 -20.34
C ALA A 71 12.45 -3.90 -19.44
N GLU A 72 12.72 -2.63 -19.76
CA GLU A 72 12.12 -1.50 -19.04
C GLU A 72 10.59 -1.44 -19.25
N LEU A 73 10.12 -1.62 -20.49
CA LEU A 73 8.70 -1.65 -20.83
C LEU A 73 7.95 -2.75 -20.08
N ASP A 74 8.50 -3.98 -20.08
CA ASP A 74 7.93 -5.12 -19.37
C ASP A 74 7.85 -4.87 -17.87
N SER A 75 8.88 -4.26 -17.29
CA SER A 75 8.92 -3.90 -15.88
C SER A 75 7.83 -2.87 -15.52
N ARG A 76 7.66 -1.83 -16.34
CA ARG A 76 6.60 -0.82 -16.15
C ARG A 76 5.20 -1.39 -16.31
N THR A 77 5.02 -2.29 -17.27
CA THR A 77 3.74 -2.98 -17.50
C THR A 77 3.37 -3.86 -16.31
N LYS A 78 4.33 -4.62 -15.75
CA LYS A 78 4.11 -5.40 -14.52
C LYS A 78 3.76 -4.52 -13.31
N GLN A 79 4.38 -3.34 -13.19
CA GLN A 79 4.04 -2.39 -12.12
C GLN A 79 2.59 -1.90 -12.22
N LEU A 80 2.09 -1.62 -13.43
CA LEU A 80 0.69 -1.25 -13.64
C LEU A 80 -0.27 -2.38 -13.31
N ASP A 81 0.03 -3.61 -13.76
CA ASP A 81 -0.82 -4.78 -13.48
C ASP A 81 -0.97 -5.03 -11.97
N MET A 82 0.14 -4.98 -11.23
CA MET A 82 0.13 -5.10 -9.77
C MET A 82 -0.71 -4.01 -9.10
N LEU A 83 -0.61 -2.76 -9.57
CA LEU A 83 -1.43 -1.65 -9.06
C LEU A 83 -2.92 -1.85 -9.36
N SER A 84 -3.26 -2.37 -10.54
CA SER A 84 -4.63 -2.71 -10.93
C SER A 84 -5.25 -3.74 -10.00
N VAL A 85 -4.55 -4.86 -9.75
CA VAL A 85 -5.01 -5.93 -8.84
C VAL A 85 -5.20 -5.41 -7.41
N VAL A 86 -4.28 -4.59 -6.91
CA VAL A 86 -4.39 -3.99 -5.57
C VAL A 86 -5.59 -3.04 -5.49
N SER A 87 -5.83 -2.25 -6.53
CA SER A 87 -6.98 -1.34 -6.62
C SER A 87 -8.31 -2.11 -6.62
N GLU A 88 -8.42 -3.16 -7.43
CA GLU A 88 -9.62 -4.02 -7.49
C GLU A 88 -9.91 -4.67 -6.13
N ARG A 89 -8.89 -5.23 -5.48
CA ARG A 89 -9.02 -5.83 -4.14
C ARG A 89 -9.51 -4.80 -3.12
N ASN A 90 -8.98 -3.58 -3.14
CA ASN A 90 -9.40 -2.51 -2.24
C ASN A 90 -10.86 -2.09 -2.47
N GLN A 91 -11.30 -2.02 -3.72
CA GLN A 91 -12.70 -1.74 -4.03
C GLN A 91 -13.63 -2.88 -3.59
N SER A 92 -13.19 -4.13 -3.76
CA SER A 92 -13.93 -5.31 -3.28
C SER A 92 -14.14 -5.27 -1.76
N ILE A 93 -13.09 -5.00 -0.99
CA ILE A 93 -13.16 -4.85 0.47
C ILE A 93 -14.11 -3.72 0.88
N LYS A 94 -14.06 -2.57 0.18
CA LYS A 94 -14.96 -1.44 0.45
C LYS A 94 -16.43 -1.81 0.26
N ARG A 95 -16.75 -2.58 -0.79
CA ARG A 95 -18.12 -3.08 -1.04
C ARG A 95 -18.58 -4.00 0.08
N ILE A 96 -17.80 -5.03 0.41
CA ILE A 96 -18.12 -5.99 1.48
C ILE A 96 -18.34 -5.28 2.82
N LYS A 97 -17.46 -4.33 3.19
CA LYS A 97 -17.58 -3.58 4.44
C LYS A 97 -18.82 -2.66 4.45
N GLY A 98 -19.20 -2.08 3.32
CA GLY A 98 -20.42 -1.28 3.18
C GLY A 98 -21.70 -2.12 3.33
N ASP A 99 -21.69 -3.33 2.78
CA ASP A 99 -22.79 -4.29 2.90
C ASP A 99 -22.92 -4.84 4.34
N GLU A 100 -21.80 -5.12 5.02
CA GLU A 100 -21.81 -5.61 6.43
C GLU A 100 -22.38 -4.57 7.41
N ILE A 101 -22.08 -3.28 7.20
CA ILE A 101 -22.64 -2.18 8.01
C ILE A 101 -24.15 -2.04 7.73
N SER A 102 -24.56 -2.09 6.46
CA SER A 102 -25.97 -1.97 6.07
C SER A 102 -26.85 -3.11 6.61
N GLN A 103 -26.26 -4.28 6.90
CA GLN A 103 -26.99 -5.41 7.51
C GLN A 103 -27.11 -5.34 9.04
N ARG A 104 -26.32 -4.50 9.72
CA ARG A 104 -26.35 -4.37 11.19
C ARG A 104 -27.36 -3.33 11.72
N ASP A 105 -27.82 -2.42 10.86
CA ASP A 105 -28.88 -1.45 11.16
C ASP A 105 -30.12 -1.70 10.28
N PRO A 106 -30.94 -2.74 10.58
CA PRO A 106 -32.24 -2.85 9.94
C PRO A 106 -33.16 -1.74 10.50
N LYS A 107 -33.72 -0.93 9.60
CA LYS A 107 -34.79 0.04 9.90
C LYS A 107 -36.02 -0.63 10.50
#